data_AF-A0A484D630-F1
#
_entry.id   AF-A0A484D630-F1
#
_cell.length_a   1.000
_cell.length_b   1.000
_cell.length_c   1.000
_cell.angle_alpha   90.00
_cell.angle_beta   90.00
_cell.angle_gamma   90.00
#
_symmetry.space_group_name_H-M   'P 1'
#
loop_
_entity.id
_entity.type
_entity.pdbx_description
1 polymer ?
#
loop_
_entity_poly.entity_id
_entity_poly.type
_entity_poly.pdbx_seq_one_letter_code
_entity_poly.pdbx_strand_id
1 'polypeptide(L)' 'MKKDKEFNADIKETVLEGQYCDICSHGDSDRAHPITNAIDGTERWWQSPPLSRNTDYNQVNVTLDLGQVRTP' A
#
# COMPACT_ATOMS: atom_id res chain seq x y z
N MET A 1 18.19 -19.32 18.08
CA MET A 1 19.01 -18.73 19.17
C MET A 1 20.46 -18.61 18.72
N LYS A 2 20.79 -17.55 17.98
CA LYS A 2 22.12 -16.93 17.94
C LYS A 2 21.86 -15.43 17.85
N LYS A 3 22.49 -14.72 18.77
CA LYS A 3 22.20 -13.35 19.18
C LYS A 3 23.14 -12.38 18.44
N ASP A 4 22.59 -11.18 18.24
CA ASP A 4 23.25 -9.89 18.16
C ASP A 4 24.06 -9.59 16.87
N LYS A 5 23.37 -9.00 15.89
CA LYS A 5 23.96 -7.95 15.06
C LYS A 5 23.33 -6.63 15.46
N GLU A 6 24.19 -5.66 15.75
CA GLU A 6 23.88 -4.32 16.21
C GLU A 6 22.79 -3.67 15.35
N PHE A 7 21.67 -3.35 16.00
CA PHE A 7 20.65 -2.48 15.44
C PHE A 7 21.26 -1.09 15.32
N ASN A 8 21.75 -0.76 14.12
CA ASN A 8 22.35 0.52 13.81
C ASN A 8 21.31 1.62 14.03
N ALA A 9 21.58 2.50 14.98
CA ALA A 9 20.71 3.60 15.42
C ALA A 9 20.62 4.77 14.41
N ASP A 10 20.56 4.48 13.11
CA ASP A 10 20.38 5.47 12.03
C ASP A 10 19.06 5.29 11.26
N ILE A 11 18.26 4.27 11.61
CA ILE A 11 16.92 4.13 11.07
C ILE A 11 15.99 5.03 11.91
N LYS A 12 15.61 6.19 11.36
CA LYS A 12 14.45 6.99 11.82
C LYS A 12 13.11 6.27 11.56
N GLU A 13 13.02 4.97 11.83
CA GLU A 13 11.74 4.27 11.95
C GLU A 13 11.33 4.34 13.40
N THR A 14 10.65 5.42 13.76
CA THR A 14 9.93 5.46 15.03
C THR A 14 8.75 4.50 14.89
N VAL A 15 8.95 3.22 15.26
CA VAL A 15 7.85 2.27 15.46
C VAL A 15 7.08 2.75 16.69
N LEU A 16 6.12 3.65 16.48
CA LEU A 16 5.16 4.06 17.49
C LEU A 16 4.14 2.92 17.60
N GLU A 17 4.22 2.16 18.69
CA GLU A 17 3.20 1.16 19.08
C GLU A 17 2.87 0.08 18.03
N GLY A 18 3.87 -0.35 17.25
CA GLY A 18 3.68 -1.42 16.24
C GLY A 18 3.21 -0.92 14.87
N GLN A 19 3.12 0.39 14.66
CA GLN A 19 2.96 0.94 13.32
C GLN A 19 4.31 1.03 12.61
N TYR A 20 4.42 0.30 11.51
CA TYR A 20 5.53 0.40 10.57
C TYR A 20 5.18 1.45 9.50
N CYS A 21 6.02 2.47 9.36
CA CYS A 21 5.85 3.49 8.33
C CYS A 21 6.66 3.11 7.10
N ASP A 22 5.99 2.89 5.97
CA ASP A 22 6.63 2.66 4.68
C ASP A 22 6.34 3.81 3.69
N ILE A 23 7.08 3.86 2.58
CA ILE A 23 7.01 4.88 1.55
C ILE A 23 6.35 4.30 0.30
N CYS A 24 5.16 4.80 -0.05
CA CYS A 24 4.58 4.58 -1.38
C CYS A 24 5.20 5.54 -2.39
N SER A 25 5.76 5.01 -3.48
CA SER A 25 6.39 5.79 -4.56
C SER A 25 6.00 5.25 -5.93
N HIS A 26 5.36 6.08 -6.75
CA HIS A 26 4.96 5.69 -8.11
C HIS A 26 6.14 5.36 -9.04
N GLY A 27 7.32 5.97 -8.79
CA GLY A 27 8.51 5.77 -9.61
C GLY A 27 9.35 4.53 -9.26
N ASP A 28 8.97 3.79 -8.22
CA ASP A 28 9.66 2.60 -7.74
C ASP A 28 8.70 1.41 -7.82
N SER A 29 9.01 0.43 -8.67
CA SER A 29 8.13 -0.73 -8.90
C SER A 29 7.90 -1.58 -7.65
N ASP A 30 8.82 -1.59 -6.71
CA ASP A 30 8.70 -2.38 -5.48
C ASP A 30 7.89 -1.66 -4.40
N ARG A 31 7.72 -0.34 -4.55
CA ARG A 31 6.97 0.54 -3.63
C ARG A 31 5.75 1.21 -4.26
N ALA A 32 5.40 0.80 -5.49
CA ALA A 32 4.24 1.26 -6.21
C ALA A 32 3.05 0.34 -5.94
N HIS A 33 1.92 0.93 -5.54
CA HIS A 33 0.67 0.23 -5.25
C HIS A 33 -0.48 0.71 -6.17
N PRO A 34 -0.36 0.63 -7.50
CA PRO A 34 -1.38 1.09 -8.44
C PRO A 34 -2.65 0.24 -8.39
N ILE A 35 -3.76 0.76 -8.93
CA ILE A 35 -5.06 0.07 -8.94
C ILE A 35 -5.02 -1.26 -9.70
N THR A 36 -4.10 -1.39 -10.67
CA THR A 36 -3.88 -2.62 -11.44
C THR A 36 -3.46 -3.79 -10.58
N ASN A 37 -2.76 -3.56 -9.46
CA ASN A 37 -2.38 -4.62 -8.53
C ASN A 37 -3.61 -5.34 -7.93
N ALA A 38 -4.76 -4.66 -7.82
CA ALA A 38 -5.96 -5.27 -7.25
C ALA A 38 -6.57 -6.37 -8.14
N ILE A 39 -6.14 -6.49 -9.40
CA ILE A 39 -6.72 -7.39 -10.40
C ILE A 39 -5.67 -8.19 -11.18
N ASP A 40 -4.38 -8.09 -10.85
CA ASP A 40 -3.31 -8.71 -11.62
C ASP A 40 -3.05 -10.19 -11.29
N GLY A 41 -3.76 -10.73 -10.29
CA GLY A 41 -3.65 -12.13 -9.86
C GLY A 41 -2.44 -12.43 -8.98
N THR A 42 -1.70 -11.41 -8.53
CA THR A 42 -0.58 -11.55 -7.60
C THR A 42 -0.99 -11.19 -6.16
N GLU A 43 -0.06 -11.32 -5.21
CA GLU A 43 -0.25 -10.86 -3.82
C GLU A 43 0.00 -9.35 -3.64
N ARG A 44 0.27 -8.61 -4.72
CA ARG A 44 0.42 -7.16 -4.66
C ARG A 44 -0.95 -6.51 -4.41
N TRP A 45 -0.94 -5.36 -3.74
CA TRP A 45 -2.16 -4.63 -3.41
C TRP A 45 -2.17 -3.22 -4.00
N TRP A 46 -3.38 -2.66 -4.11
CA TRP A 46 -3.60 -1.23 -4.31
C TRP A 46 -3.64 -0.52 -2.95
N GLN A 47 -3.14 0.72 -2.89
CA GLN A 47 -3.21 1.56 -1.70
C GLN A 47 -3.78 2.95 -2.02
N SER A 48 -4.72 3.42 -1.20
CA SER A 48 -5.23 4.79 -1.29
C SER A 48 -4.19 5.82 -0.83
N PRO A 49 -4.33 7.11 -1.21
CA PRO A 49 -3.53 8.17 -0.61
C PRO A 49 -3.79 8.27 0.91
N PRO A 50 -2.77 8.58 1.72
CA PRO A 50 -2.95 8.73 3.16
C PRO A 50 -3.75 9.99 3.51
N LEU A 51 -4.57 9.91 4.56
CA LEU A 51 -5.37 11.05 5.06
C LEU A 51 -4.53 12.24 5.51
N SER A 52 -3.26 12.01 5.87
CA SER A 52 -2.32 13.07 6.23
C SER A 52 -2.01 14.02 5.07
N ARG A 53 -2.28 13.64 3.82
CA ARG A 53 -2.07 14.50 2.64
C ARG A 53 -3.28 15.39 2.33
N ASN A 54 -4.50 14.91 2.54
CA ASN A 54 -5.74 15.66 2.35
C ASN A 54 -6.93 14.90 2.96
N THR A 55 -7.92 15.62 3.50
CA THR A 55 -9.19 15.08 3.99
C THR A 55 -10.11 14.57 2.89
N ASP A 56 -9.92 14.98 1.63
CA ASP A 56 -10.71 14.47 0.50
C ASP A 56 -10.55 12.94 0.33
N TYR A 57 -9.44 12.38 0.80
CA TYR A 57 -9.18 10.94 0.78
C TYR A 57 -9.90 10.15 1.89
N ASN A 58 -10.74 10.81 2.70
CA ASN A 58 -11.66 10.13 3.62
C ASN A 58 -12.66 9.22 2.90
N GLN A 59 -12.89 9.46 1.61
CA GLN A 59 -13.70 8.62 0.76
C GLN A 59 -12.94 8.26 -0.51
N VAL A 60 -13.05 7.01 -0.93
CA VAL A 60 -12.55 6.52 -2.22
C VAL A 60 -13.68 5.82 -2.95
N ASN A 61 -13.75 6.01 -4.26
CA ASN A 61 -14.69 5.31 -5.13
C ASN A 61 -13.92 4.28 -5.95
N VAL A 62 -14.30 3.01 -5.82
CA VAL A 62 -13.78 1.91 -6.63
C VAL A 62 -14.88 1.46 -7.57
N THR A 63 -14.62 1.54 -8.86
CA THR A 63 -15.56 1.10 -9.89
C THR A 63 -15.05 -0.21 -10.49
N LEU A 64 -15.87 -1.25 -10.39
CA LEU A 64 -15.58 -2.55 -10.98
C LEU A 64 -16.55 -2.78 -12.15
N ASP A 65 -16.02 -2.81 -13.36
CA ASP A 65 -16.77 -3.20 -14.55
C ASP A 65 -16.49 -4.67 -14.87
N LEU A 66 -17.51 -5.50 -14.71
CA LEU A 66 -17.44 -6.94 -14.98
C LEU A 66 -17.77 -7.29 -16.44
N GLY A 67 -18.31 -6.35 -17.22
CA GLY A 67 -18.71 -6.57 -18.61
C GLY A 67 -19.80 -7.65 -18.82
N GLN A 68 -20.43 -8.17 -17.77
CA GLN A 68 -21.42 -9.23 -17.88
C GLN A 68 -22.79 -8.68 -18.31
N VAL A 69 -23.16 -8.97 -19.55
CA VAL A 69 -24.54 -8.83 -20.03
C VAL A 69 -25.32 -10.09 -19.67
N ARG A 70 -26.43 -9.94 -18.95
CA ARG A 70 -27.40 -11.05 -18.82
C ARG A 70 -28.05 -11.26 -20.19
N THR A 71 -27.61 -12.27 -20.91
CA THR A 71 -28.39 -12.81 -22.03
C THR A 71 -29.61 -13.54 -21.47
N PRO A 72 -30.83 -13.21 -21.91
CA PRO A 72 -32.03 -14.00 -21.62
C PRO A 72 -31.92 -15.45 -22.11
#